data_AF-A0A7Y5SHC6-F1
#
_entry.id   AF-A0A7Y5SHC6-F1
#
_cell.length_a   1.000
_cell.length_b   1.000
_cell.length_c   1.000
_cell.angle_alpha   90.00
_cell.angle_beta   90.00
_cell.angle_gamma   90.00
#
_symmetry.space_group_name_H-M   'P 1'
#
loop_
_entity.id
_entity.type
_entity.pdbx_description
1 polymer ?
#
loop_
_entity_poly.entity_id
_entity_poly.type
_entity_poly.pdbx_seq_one_letter_code
_entity_poly.pdbx_strand_id
1 'polypeptide(L)'
;MITSALLELSCCAVPLAAPLLAARRLPAGADSGGQLLIWLLLAGAAIAVVCGGGYFGHRWHHHYRHQTHAALFQGLCDSQGLDRASRRLLAQVGRCHRLGQPARLFTEPQWLDPANLDGRFQTRAEEILALRTRIFSLTALKSNG
;
A
#
# COMPACT_ATOMS: atom_id res chain seq x y z
N MET A 1 8.42 18.52 -5.75
CA MET A 1 9.04 17.21 -6.07
C MET A 1 7.99 16.09 -5.90
N ILE A 2 6.88 16.16 -6.65
CA ILE A 2 5.72 15.25 -6.56
C ILE A 2 5.29 14.86 -8.00
N THR A 3 6.25 14.47 -8.84
CA THR A 3 6.00 14.27 -10.29
C THR A 3 6.63 12.97 -10.78
N SER A 4 6.47 11.86 -10.04
CA SER A 4 6.99 10.56 -10.49
C SER A 4 6.12 9.35 -10.19
N ALA A 5 5.01 9.50 -9.46
CA ALA A 5 4.16 8.35 -9.11
C ALA A 5 3.01 8.08 -10.11
N LEU A 6 2.80 8.94 -11.11
CA LEU A 6 1.77 8.76 -12.14
C LEU A 6 2.26 8.07 -13.41
N LEU A 7 3.57 7.79 -13.55
CA LEU A 7 4.11 7.10 -14.74
C LEU A 7 4.08 5.57 -14.65
N GLU A 8 3.93 4.99 -13.46
CA GLU A 8 3.94 3.53 -13.23
C GLU A 8 2.53 2.91 -13.30
N LEU A 9 1.50 3.65 -13.72
CA LEU A 9 0.20 3.10 -14.09
C LEU A 9 0.10 2.76 -15.60
N SER A 10 1.17 3.04 -16.35
CA SER A 10 1.23 2.85 -17.82
C SER A 10 1.71 1.44 -18.23
N CYS A 11 2.23 0.61 -17.32
CA CYS A 11 2.77 -0.71 -17.67
C CYS A 11 1.72 -1.84 -17.76
N CYS A 12 0.50 -1.62 -17.29
CA CYS A 12 -0.62 -2.53 -17.55
C CYS A 12 -1.47 -2.07 -18.73
N ALA A 13 -0.82 -1.50 -19.76
CA ALA A 13 -1.30 -1.60 -21.13
C ALA A 13 -1.25 -3.09 -21.53
N VAL A 14 -2.20 -3.85 -20.99
CA VAL A 14 -2.62 -5.12 -21.55
C VAL A 14 -2.89 -4.82 -23.02
N PRO A 15 -2.23 -5.51 -23.97
CA PRO A 15 -2.54 -5.36 -25.38
C PRO A 15 -3.95 -5.93 -25.58
N LEU A 16 -4.95 -5.08 -25.39
CA LEU A 16 -6.37 -5.33 -25.64
C LEU A 16 -6.66 -5.25 -27.14
N ALA A 17 -5.74 -5.80 -27.95
CA ALA A 17 -5.76 -5.70 -29.40
C ALA A 17 -5.18 -6.96 -30.07
N ALA A 18 -5.40 -8.16 -29.52
CA ALA A 18 -5.10 -9.42 -30.23
C ALA A 18 -5.81 -10.65 -29.64
N PRO A 19 -7.15 -10.62 -29.47
CA PRO A 19 -7.87 -11.77 -30.03
C PRO A 19 -9.16 -11.36 -30.76
N LEU A 20 -9.19 -10.19 -31.42
CA LEU A 20 -10.35 -9.83 -32.26
C LEU A 20 -10.23 -10.34 -33.71
N LEU A 21 -9.11 -10.94 -34.12
CA LEU A 21 -8.92 -11.43 -35.49
C LEU A 21 -8.90 -12.96 -35.65
N ALA A 22 -8.93 -13.74 -34.56
CA ALA A 22 -8.95 -15.21 -34.63
C ALA A 22 -10.33 -15.84 -34.40
N ALA A 23 -11.37 -15.05 -34.11
CA ALA A 23 -12.71 -15.57 -33.79
C ALA A 23 -13.70 -15.46 -34.96
N ARG A 24 -13.23 -15.51 -36.22
CA ARG A 24 -14.08 -15.52 -37.43
C ARG A 24 -14.07 -16.85 -38.18
N ARG A 25 -13.99 -17.95 -37.44
CA ARG A 25 -14.47 -19.25 -37.91
C ARG A 25 -15.57 -19.72 -36.97
N LEU A 26 -16.77 -19.15 -37.15
CA LEU A 26 -17.99 -19.80 -36.70
C LEU A 26 -18.14 -21.07 -37.55
N PRO A 27 -18.05 -22.29 -36.99
CA PRO A 27 -18.53 -23.47 -37.68
C PRO A 27 -20.06 -23.31 -37.80
N ALA A 28 -20.51 -23.02 -39.02
CA ALA A 28 -21.91 -23.11 -39.41
C ALA A 28 -22.29 -24.59 -39.45
N GLY A 29 -23.21 -25.00 -38.57
CA GLY A 29 -23.76 -26.35 -38.52
C GLY A 29 -23.51 -27.05 -37.18
N ALA A 30 -24.39 -26.80 -36.20
CA ALA A 30 -24.44 -27.57 -34.96
C ALA A 30 -25.88 -27.59 -34.44
N ASP A 31 -26.71 -28.44 -35.05
CA ASP A 31 -28.10 -28.72 -34.66
C ASP A 31 -28.18 -29.59 -33.39
N SER A 32 -27.52 -29.16 -32.32
CA SER A 32 -27.51 -29.91 -31.05
C SER A 32 -27.38 -28.95 -29.89
N GLY A 33 -28.49 -28.71 -29.19
CA GLY A 33 -28.55 -27.81 -28.03
C GLY A 33 -27.50 -28.10 -26.94
N GLY A 34 -27.00 -29.34 -26.87
CA GLY A 34 -25.87 -29.71 -26.01
C GLY A 34 -24.57 -28.96 -26.35
N GLN A 35 -24.31 -28.69 -27.63
CA GLN A 35 -23.11 -27.97 -28.06
C GLN A 35 -23.17 -26.48 -27.71
N LEU A 36 -24.37 -25.87 -27.79
CA LEU A 36 -24.59 -24.50 -27.33
C LEU A 36 -24.36 -24.36 -25.81
N LEU A 37 -24.83 -25.33 -25.02
CA LEU A 37 -24.61 -25.36 -23.57
C LEU A 37 -23.13 -25.42 -23.21
N ILE A 38 -22.34 -26.23 -23.92
CA ILE A 38 -20.89 -26.34 -23.69
C ILE A 38 -20.19 -25.01 -23.95
N TRP A 39 -20.49 -24.34 -25.07
CA TRP A 39 -19.90 -23.03 -25.38
C TRP A 39 -20.28 -21.96 -24.36
N LEU A 40 -21.52 -21.96 -23.87
CA LEU A 40 -21.99 -21.02 -22.86
C LEU A 40 -21.28 -21.20 -21.52
N LEU A 41 -21.08 -22.44 -21.08
CA LEU A 41 -20.33 -22.75 -19.86
C LEU A 41 -18.88 -22.32 -19.98
N LEU A 42 -18.25 -22.56 -21.14
CA LEU A 42 -16.85 -22.22 -21.37
C LEU A 42 -16.65 -20.69 -21.39
N ALA A 43 -17.57 -19.96 -22.03
CA ALA A 43 -17.59 -18.50 -22.02
C ALA A 43 -17.82 -17.94 -20.61
N GLY A 44 -18.79 -18.48 -19.87
CA GLY A 44 -19.08 -18.08 -18.50
C GLY A 44 -17.89 -18.32 -17.55
N ALA A 45 -17.24 -19.48 -17.67
CA ALA A 45 -16.05 -19.81 -16.90
C ALA A 45 -14.89 -18.86 -17.20
N ALA A 46 -14.67 -18.53 -18.48
CA ALA A 46 -13.63 -17.57 -18.87
C ALA A 46 -13.89 -16.19 -18.25
N ILE A 47 -15.13 -15.70 -18.30
CA ILE A 47 -15.51 -14.41 -17.68
C ILE A 47 -15.32 -14.47 -16.16
N ALA A 48 -15.76 -15.54 -15.50
CA ALA A 48 -15.63 -15.70 -14.05
C ALA A 48 -14.15 -15.72 -13.61
N VAL A 49 -13.25 -16.32 -14.38
CA VAL A 49 -11.81 -16.32 -14.09
C VAL A 49 -11.21 -14.93 -14.25
N VAL A 50 -11.55 -14.20 -15.31
CA VAL A 50 -11.02 -12.84 -15.54
C VAL A 50 -11.56 -11.87 -14.49
N CYS A 51 -12.87 -11.83 -14.28
CA CYS A 51 -13.51 -10.96 -13.30
C CYS A 51 -13.15 -11.35 -11.87
N GLY A 52 -13.19 -12.64 -11.55
CA GLY A 52 -12.84 -13.18 -10.25
C GLY A 52 -11.37 -12.94 -9.93
N GLY A 53 -10.45 -13.25 -10.85
CA GLY A 53 -9.01 -13.01 -10.67
C GLY A 53 -8.67 -11.53 -10.50
N GLY A 54 -9.26 -10.65 -11.29
CA GLY A 54 -9.09 -9.20 -11.15
C GLY A 54 -9.63 -8.68 -9.82
N TYR A 55 -10.83 -9.09 -9.43
CA TYR A 55 -11.43 -8.72 -8.15
C TYR A 55 -10.61 -9.24 -6.97
N PHE A 56 -10.19 -10.51 -7.03
CA PHE A 56 -9.40 -11.13 -5.97
C PHE A 56 -8.02 -10.51 -5.88
N GLY A 57 -7.35 -10.24 -7.00
CA GLY A 57 -6.05 -9.56 -7.05
C GLY A 57 -6.11 -8.12 -6.53
N HIS A 58 -7.12 -7.35 -6.94
CA HIS A 58 -7.33 -5.99 -6.43
C HIS A 58 -7.60 -6.01 -4.93
N ARG A 59 -8.47 -6.92 -4.47
CA ARG A 59 -8.77 -7.10 -3.06
C ARG A 59 -7.54 -7.56 -2.27
N TRP A 60 -6.73 -8.48 -2.81
CA TRP A 60 -5.52 -8.97 -2.14
C TRP A 60 -4.44 -7.90 -2.04
N HIS A 61 -4.24 -7.11 -3.10
CA HIS A 61 -3.30 -6.00 -3.08
C HIS A 61 -3.69 -4.93 -2.04
N HIS A 62 -4.99 -4.67 -1.91
CA HIS A 62 -5.51 -3.78 -0.86
C HIS A 62 -5.37 -4.41 0.54
N HIS A 63 -5.53 -5.72 0.68
CA HIS A 63 -5.50 -6.40 1.99
C HIS A 63 -4.07 -6.61 2.51
N TYR A 64 -3.09 -6.93 1.64
CA TYR A 64 -1.70 -7.14 2.05
C TYR A 64 -0.99 -5.85 2.49
N ARG A 65 -1.44 -4.68 2.03
CA ARG A 65 -0.89 -3.39 2.49
C ARG A 65 -1.27 -3.03 3.93
N HIS A 66 -2.25 -3.70 4.53
CA HIS A 66 -2.77 -3.33 5.86
C HIS A 66 -2.29 -4.23 7.01
N GLN A 67 -1.60 -5.34 6.75
CA GLN A 67 -1.19 -6.28 7.81
C GLN A 67 0.27 -6.16 8.27
N THR A 68 1.12 -5.39 7.59
CA THR A 68 2.48 -5.14 8.08
C THR A 68 2.55 -3.84 8.86
N HIS A 69 2.89 -3.92 10.14
CA HIS A 69 3.11 -2.76 11.03
C HIS A 69 4.07 -1.71 10.43
N ALA A 70 4.98 -2.13 9.53
CA ALA A 70 5.86 -1.26 8.78
C ALA A 70 5.13 -0.38 7.75
N ALA A 71 4.10 -0.91 7.08
CA ALA A 71 3.31 -0.17 6.09
C ALA A 71 2.44 0.90 6.76
N LEU A 72 1.87 0.61 7.93
CA LEU A 72 1.16 1.62 8.75
C LEU A 72 2.11 2.72 9.21
N PHE A 73 3.29 2.36 9.70
CA PHE A 73 4.32 3.33 10.06
C PHE A 73 4.72 4.20 8.87
N GLN A 74 4.88 3.60 7.68
CA GLN A 74 5.22 4.33 6.47
C GLN A 74 4.10 5.28 6.03
N GLY A 75 2.84 4.83 6.07
CA GLY A 75 1.67 5.67 5.78
C GLY A 75 1.51 6.83 6.76
N LEU A 76 1.78 6.61 8.06
CA LEU A 76 1.81 7.69 9.06
C LEU A 76 2.96 8.68 8.79
N CYS A 77 4.12 8.19 8.39
CA CYS A 77 5.23 9.05 8.02
C CYS A 77 4.92 9.88 6.76
N ASP A 78 4.25 9.28 5.78
CA ASP A 78 3.81 9.94 4.55
C ASP A 78 2.78 11.03 4.85
N SER A 79 1.78 10.75 5.69
CA SER A 79 0.76 11.74 6.04
C SER A 79 1.30 12.94 6.81
N GLN A 80 2.39 12.76 7.56
CA GLN A 80 3.08 13.82 8.29
C GLN A 80 4.14 14.56 7.43
N GLY A 81 4.34 14.15 6.18
CA GLY A 81 5.34 14.74 5.29
C GLY A 81 6.78 14.59 5.81
N LEU A 82 7.07 13.50 6.52
CA LEU A 82 8.39 13.22 7.09
C LEU A 82 9.37 12.80 5.99
N ASP A 83 10.57 13.40 6.00
CA ASP A 83 11.64 13.06 5.06
C ASP A 83 12.22 11.66 5.30
N ARG A 84 12.83 11.07 4.27
CA ARG A 84 13.38 9.71 4.32
C ARG A 84 14.47 9.55 5.38
N ALA A 85 15.25 10.60 5.67
CA ALA A 85 16.23 10.58 6.76
C ALA A 85 15.54 10.49 8.13
N SER A 86 14.53 11.32 8.37
CA SER A 86 13.75 11.33 9.61
C SER A 86 13.05 10.00 9.88
N ARG A 87 12.52 9.36 8.83
CA ARG A 87 11.91 8.02 8.92
C ARG A 87 12.90 6.96 9.38
N ARG A 88 14.12 6.98 8.85
CA ARG A 88 15.19 6.06 9.26
C ARG A 88 15.57 6.26 10.72
N LEU A 89 15.67 7.52 11.15
CA LEU A 89 15.96 7.88 12.54
C LEU A 89 14.89 7.32 13.49
N LEU A 90 13.60 7.58 13.21
CA LEU A 90 12.48 7.05 14.01
C LEU A 90 12.44 5.52 14.03
N ALA A 91 12.73 4.87 12.89
CA ALA A 91 12.82 3.41 12.83
C ALA A 91 13.98 2.86 13.69
N GLN A 92 15.12 3.56 13.74
CA GLN A 92 16.24 3.20 14.61
C GLN A 92 15.90 3.37 16.09
N VAL A 93 15.24 4.46 16.46
CA VAL A 93 14.76 4.70 17.83
C VAL A 93 13.78 3.60 18.26
N GLY A 94 12.79 3.29 17.43
CA GLY A 94 11.82 2.22 17.72
C GLY A 94 12.47 0.83 17.89
N ARG A 95 13.50 0.53 17.10
CA ARG A 95 14.30 -0.69 17.24
C ARG A 95 15.12 -0.71 18.52
N CYS A 96 15.71 0.42 18.91
CA CYS A 96 16.50 0.55 20.13
C CYS A 96 15.64 0.29 21.38
N HIS A 97 14.44 0.87 21.42
CA HIS A 97 13.45 0.61 22.47
C HIS A 97 12.75 -0.76 22.37
N ARG A 98 13.13 -1.60 21.40
CA ARG A 98 12.52 -2.91 21.12
C ARG A 98 10.98 -2.86 21.07
N LEU A 99 10.44 -1.77 20.52
CA LEU A 99 8.99 -1.62 20.39
C LEU A 99 8.50 -2.66 19.39
N GLY A 100 7.64 -3.58 19.84
CA GLY A 100 7.00 -4.57 18.97
C GLY A 100 6.17 -3.93 17.85
N GLN A 101 5.79 -2.65 18.02
CA GLN A 101 5.07 -1.86 17.02
C GLN A 101 5.69 -0.46 16.92
N PRO A 102 6.28 -0.09 15.77
CA PRO A 102 6.88 1.24 15.59
C PRO A 102 5.84 2.37 15.60
N ALA A 103 4.56 2.05 15.35
CA ALA A 103 3.47 3.00 15.44
C ALA A 103 3.26 3.55 16.86
N ARG A 104 3.68 2.84 17.92
CA ARG A 104 3.55 3.32 19.31
C ARG A 104 4.33 4.62 19.57
N LEU A 105 5.37 4.90 18.80
CA LEU A 105 6.10 6.19 18.86
C LEU A 105 5.20 7.40 18.59
N PHE A 106 4.12 7.22 17.82
CA PHE A 106 3.16 8.28 17.52
C PHE A 106 2.07 8.44 18.58
N THR A 107 1.78 7.41 19.37
CA THR A 107 0.79 7.47 20.46
C THR A 107 1.42 7.84 21.80
N GLU A 108 2.68 7.45 22.01
CA GLU A 108 3.38 7.58 23.28
C GLU A 108 4.61 8.48 23.11
N PRO A 109 4.49 9.81 23.29
CA PRO A 109 5.60 10.77 23.05
C PRO A 109 6.78 10.58 24.01
N GLN A 110 6.59 9.86 25.11
CA GLN A 110 7.63 9.54 26.11
C GLN A 110 8.84 8.79 25.53
N TRP A 111 8.64 8.04 24.44
CA TRP A 111 9.72 7.32 23.74
C TRP A 111 10.61 8.22 22.89
N LEU A 112 10.18 9.46 22.63
CA LEU A 112 10.93 10.47 21.90
C LEU A 112 11.52 11.52 22.86
N ASP A 113 11.50 11.25 24.16
CA ASP A 113 12.06 12.15 25.16
C ASP A 113 13.59 12.01 25.20
N PRO A 114 14.35 13.11 25.07
CA PRO A 114 15.82 13.07 25.18
C PRO A 114 16.31 12.44 26.49
N ALA A 115 15.54 12.53 27.58
CA ALA A 115 15.90 11.90 28.84
C ALA A 115 15.84 10.35 28.80
N ASN A 116 15.00 9.79 27.92
CA ASN A 116 14.81 8.35 27.77
C ASN A 116 15.60 7.76 26.60
N LEU A 117 16.27 8.59 25.81
CA LEU A 117 17.03 8.15 24.64
C LEU A 117 18.35 7.50 25.04
N ASP A 118 18.66 6.38 24.39
CA ASP A 118 19.93 5.69 24.56
C ASP A 118 21.10 6.61 24.16
N GLY A 119 22.27 6.45 24.78
CA GLY A 119 23.41 7.39 24.67
C GLY A 119 23.88 7.64 23.23
N ARG A 120 23.62 6.69 22.32
CA ARG A 120 23.92 6.78 20.88
C ARG A 120 23.09 7.82 20.13
N PHE A 121 21.91 8.15 20.64
CA PHE A 121 21.00 9.13 20.04
C PHE A 121 21.11 10.52 20.66
N GLN A 122 21.88 10.69 21.75
CA GLN A 122 22.05 11.99 22.40
C GLN A 122 22.67 13.03 21.46
N THR A 123 23.59 12.64 20.59
CA THR A 123 24.18 13.54 19.56
C THR A 123 23.13 14.06 18.57
N ARG A 124 22.00 13.37 18.42
CA ARG A 124 20.87 13.76 17.56
C ARG A 124 19.61 14.07 18.36
N ALA A 125 19.75 14.33 19.66
CA ALA A 125 18.61 14.59 20.54
C ALA A 125 17.78 15.78 20.05
N GLU A 126 18.43 16.85 19.58
CA GLU A 126 17.75 18.02 19.02
C GLU A 126 16.93 17.69 17.77
N GLU A 127 17.46 16.86 16.86
CA GLU A 127 16.73 16.41 15.67
C GLU A 127 15.49 15.58 16.06
N ILE A 128 15.61 14.71 17.06
CA ILE A 128 14.50 13.88 17.56
C ILE A 128 13.43 14.76 18.22
N LEU A 129 13.84 15.78 18.98
CA LEU A 129 12.94 16.73 19.63
C LEU A 129 12.18 17.58 18.60
N ALA A 130 12.87 18.04 17.54
CA ALA A 130 12.24 18.74 16.42
C ALA A 130 11.24 17.85 15.66
N LEU A 131 11.52 16.55 15.54
CA LEU A 131 10.57 15.60 14.96
C LEU A 131 9.35 15.39 15.86
N ARG A 132 9.55 15.27 17.18
CA ARG A 132 8.46 15.17 18.16
C ARG A 132 7.54 16.39 18.07
N THR A 133 8.09 17.59 18.11
CA THR A 133 7.28 18.82 18.04
C THR A 133 6.50 18.87 16.73
N ARG A 134 7.12 18.53 15.59
CA ARG A 134 6.44 18.49 14.30
C ARG A 134 5.29 17.48 14.22
N ILE A 135 5.47 16.27 14.74
CA ILE A 135 4.45 15.20 14.71
C ILE A 135 3.26 15.55 15.62
N PHE A 136 3.52 16.07 16.82
CA PHE A 136 2.46 16.29 17.82
C PHE A 136 1.81 17.69 17.74
N SER A 137 2.51 18.71 17.22
CA SER A 137 1.93 20.06 17.03
C SER A 137 0.79 20.10 15.99
N LEU A 138 0.92 19.34 14.90
CA LEU A 138 -0.12 19.24 13.88
C LEU A 138 -1.41 18.58 14.40
N THR A 139 -1.29 17.71 15.40
CA THR A 139 -2.44 17.04 16.01
C THR A 139 -3.18 17.99 16.96
N ALA A 140 -2.46 18.84 17.70
CA ALA A 140 -3.04 19.84 18.59
C ALA A 140 -3.88 20.89 17.83
N LEU A 141 -3.47 21.27 16.61
CA LEU A 141 -4.22 22.23 15.77
C LEU A 141 -5.50 21.63 15.17
N LYS A 142 -5.53 20.31 14.92
CA LYS A 142 -6.69 19.63 14.31
C LYS A 142 -7.83 19.35 15.30
N SER A 143 -7.59 19.45 16.60
CA SER A 143 -8.59 19.14 17.65
C SER A 143 -9.49 20.32 18.03
N ASN A 144 -9.29 21.52 17.46
CA ASN A 144 -9.99 22.76 17.85
C ASN A 144 -10.93 23.32 16.75
N GLY A 145 -11.31 22.51 15.75
CA GLY A 145 -12.26 22.88 14.70
C GLY A 145 -13.22 21.75 14.41
#